data_AF-A0A1M6EW67-F1
#
_entry.id   AF-A0A1M6EW67-F1
#
_cell.length_a   1.000
_cell.length_b   1.000
_cell.length_c   1.000
_cell.angle_alpha   90.00
_cell.angle_beta   90.00
_cell.angle_gamma   90.00
#
_symmetry.space_group_name_H-M   'P 1'
#
loop_
_entity.id
_entity.type
_entity.pdbx_description
1 polymer ?
#
loop_
_entity_poly.entity_id
_entity_poly.type
_entity_poly.pdbx_seq_one_letter_code
_entity_poly.pdbx_strand_id
1 'polypeptide(L)' 'MVNYRDIIRLKSLDYSNVSVASSSGSSRNTVAEVWKLAQDINLGWPIPDTLTDKDIGLILYPDRG' A
#
# COMPACT_ATOMS: atom_id res chain seq x y z
N MET A 1 -5.86 9.35 -6.53
CA MET A 1 -4.75 9.15 -5.57
C MET A 1 -4.67 7.67 -5.25
N VAL A 2 -3.47 7.12 -5.07
CA VAL A 2 -3.26 5.68 -4.79
C VAL A 2 -3.71 5.38 -3.36
N ASN A 3 -4.59 4.41 -3.17
CA ASN A 3 -5.09 4.04 -1.86
C ASN A 3 -4.14 3.04 -1.17
N TYR A 4 -3.01 3.52 -0.66
CA TYR A 4 -1.99 2.67 -0.03
C TYR A 4 -2.52 1.86 1.16
N ARG A 5 -3.39 2.47 1.99
CA ARG A 5 -4.04 1.78 3.12
C ARG A 5 -4.83 0.57 2.66
N ASP A 6 -5.60 0.72 1.59
CA ASP A 6 -6.42 -0.36 1.02
C ASP A 6 -5.54 -1.46 0.44
N ILE A 7 -4.44 -1.09 -0.22
CA ILE A 7 -3.46 -2.05 -0.74
C ILE A 7 -2.89 -2.91 0.38
N ILE A 8 -2.35 -2.29 1.43
CA ILE A 8 -1.71 -2.99 2.55
C ILE A 8 -2.74 -3.83 3.31
N ARG A 9 -3.93 -3.29 3.56
CA ARG A 9 -5.03 -3.99 4.22
C ARG A 9 -5.43 -5.25 3.45
N LEU A 10 -5.73 -5.12 2.16
CA LEU A 10 -6.16 -6.25 1.35
C LEU A 10 -5.03 -7.26 1.15
N LYS A 11 -3.78 -6.81 0.97
CA LYS A 11 -2.64 -7.73 0.92
C LYS A 11 -2.42 -8.49 2.22
N SER A 12 -2.62 -7.85 3.38
CA SER A 12 -2.56 -8.50 4.69
C SER A 12 -3.69 -9.52 4.91
N LEU A 13 -4.78 -9.42 4.16
CA LEU A 13 -5.90 -10.37 4.14
C LEU A 13 -5.71 -11.46 3.07
N ASP A 14 -4.51 -11.61 2.52
CA ASP A 14 -4.13 -12.58 1.49
C ASP A 14 -4.83 -12.40 0.12
N TYR A 15 -5.35 -11.20 -0.17
CA TYR A 15 -5.92 -10.94 -1.49
C TYR A 15 -4.84 -10.92 -2.58
N SER A 16 -5.23 -11.38 -3.78
CA SER A 16 -4.41 -11.35 -4.99
C SER A 16 -4.20 -9.92 -5.49
N ASN A 17 -3.02 -9.64 -6.07
CA ASN A 17 -2.67 -8.30 -6.55
C ASN A 17 -3.67 -7.77 -7.61
N VAL A 18 -4.32 -8.66 -8.36
CA VAL A 18 -5.39 -8.32 -9.34
C VAL A 18 -6.62 -7.76 -8.65
N SER A 19 -7.10 -8.43 -7.60
CA SER A 19 -8.28 -8.02 -6.84
C SER A 19 -8.04 -6.71 -6.12
N VAL A 20 -6.86 -6.57 -5.51
CA VAL A 20 -6.44 -5.34 -4.85
C VAL A 20 -6.31 -4.18 -5.83
N ALA A 21 -5.72 -4.40 -7.00
CA ALA A 21 -5.62 -3.41 -8.07
C ALA A 21 -7.01 -2.91 -8.51
N SER A 22 -7.94 -3.84 -8.70
CA SER A 22 -9.32 -3.53 -9.08
C SER A 22 -10.05 -2.72 -8.00
N SER A 23 -9.83 -3.03 -6.73
CA SER A 23 -10.44 -2.31 -5.59
C SER A 23 -9.83 -0.93 -5.35
N SER A 24 -8.50 -0.83 -5.42
CA SER A 24 -7.75 0.41 -5.15
C SER A 24 -7.67 1.37 -6.34
N GLY A 25 -8.10 0.94 -7.54
CA GLY A 25 -7.97 1.71 -8.79
C GLY A 25 -6.51 1.86 -9.26
N SER A 26 -5.61 1.00 -8.78
CA SER A 26 -4.17 1.06 -9.07
C SER A 26 -3.72 -0.13 -9.92
N SER A 27 -2.57 -0.03 -10.57
CA SER A 27 -2.02 -1.14 -11.34
C SER A 27 -1.54 -2.28 -10.44
N ARG A 28 -1.62 -3.52 -10.92
CA ARG A 28 -1.10 -4.72 -10.20
C ARG A 28 0.38 -4.60 -9.83
N ASN A 29 1.16 -3.95 -10.70
CA ASN A 29 2.56 -3.64 -10.45
C ASN A 29 2.71 -2.68 -9.26
N THR A 30 1.94 -1.59 -9.24
CA THR A 30 1.90 -0.64 -8.11
C THR A 30 1.52 -1.34 -6.81
N VAL A 31 0.51 -2.21 -6.84
CA VAL A 31 0.11 -3.01 -5.67
C VAL A 31 1.27 -3.88 -5.17
N ALA A 32 1.94 -4.60 -6.07
CA ALA A 32 3.06 -5.46 -5.71
C ALA A 32 4.26 -4.67 -5.15
N GLU A 33 4.56 -3.53 -5.76
CA GLU A 33 5.64 -2.63 -5.35
C GLU A 33 5.35 -2.03 -3.97
N VAL A 34 4.15 -1.45 -3.77
CA VAL A 34 3.68 -0.93 -2.47
C VAL A 34 3.75 -1.99 -1.39
N TRP A 35 3.27 -3.20 -1.67
CA TRP A 35 3.30 -4.30 -0.71
C TRP A 35 4.73 -4.74 -0.37
N LYS A 36 5.63 -4.75 -1.35
CA LYS A 36 7.03 -5.07 -1.12
C LYS A 36 7.71 -4.01 -0.25
N LEU A 37 7.50 -2.73 -0.58
CA LEU A 37 8.03 -1.61 0.19
C LEU A 37 7.48 -1.60 1.61
N ALA A 38 6.18 -1.85 1.79
CA ALA A 38 5.55 -1.97 3.10
C ALA A 38 6.19 -3.08 3.95
N GLN A 39 6.46 -4.25 3.37
CA GLN A 39 7.16 -5.33 4.08
C GLN A 39 8.60 -4.97 4.44
N ASP A 40 9.31 -4.25 3.57
CA ASP A 40 10.71 -3.84 3.77
C ASP A 40 10.85 -2.96 5.03
N ILE A 41 9.92 -2.02 5.20
CA ILE A 41 9.85 -1.12 6.38
C ILE A 41 9.03 -1.70 7.54
N ASN A 42 8.59 -2.96 7.44
CA ASN A 42 7.73 -3.64 8.41
C ASN A 42 6.38 -2.93 8.71
N LEU A 43 5.84 -2.21 7.72
CA LEU A 43 4.54 -1.57 7.78
C LEU A 43 3.43 -2.62 7.56
N GLY A 44 2.94 -3.16 8.66
CA GLY A 44 1.82 -4.11 8.69
C GLY A 44 0.45 -3.44 8.84
N TRP A 45 -0.59 -4.21 8.54
CA TRP A 45 -1.94 -3.90 8.98
C TRP A 45 -2.15 -4.40 10.43
N PRO A 46 -2.86 -3.69 11.32
CA PRO A 46 -3.56 -2.42 11.12
C PRO A 46 -2.65 -1.20 11.08
N ILE A 47 -2.87 -0.32 10.09
CA ILE A 47 -2.15 0.95 9.99
C ILE A 47 -2.81 1.95 10.94
N PRO A 48 -2.03 2.64 11.80
CA PRO A 48 -2.59 3.63 12.71
C PRO A 48 -3.30 4.76 11.95
N ASP A 49 -4.38 5.30 12.52
CA ASP A 49 -5.12 6.45 11.96
C ASP A 49 -4.28 7.73 11.87
N THR A 50 -3.12 7.76 12.53
CA THR A 50 -2.14 8.84 12.40
C THR A 50 -1.43 8.85 11.05
N LEU A 51 -1.42 7.74 10.30
CA LEU A 51 -0.80 7.64 8.97
C LEU A 51 -1.87 7.78 7.88
N THR A 52 -1.83 8.91 7.17
CA THR A 52 -2.66 9.13 5.99
C THR A 52 -2.10 8.42 4.76
N ASP A 53 -2.90 8.30 3.70
CA ASP A 53 -2.43 7.77 2.41
C ASP A 53 -1.23 8.56 1.85
N LYS A 54 -1.19 9.89 2.08
CA LYS A 54 -0.04 10.73 1.72
C LYS A 54 1.20 10.38 2.51
N ASP A 55 1.09 10.22 3.83
CA ASP A 55 2.23 9.87 4.68
C ASP A 55 2.80 8.51 4.28
N ILE A 56 1.94 7.53 4.00
CA ILE A 56 2.37 6.22 3.50
C ILE A 56 3.07 6.38 2.15
N GLY A 57 2.54 7.22 1.25
CA GLY A 57 3.19 7.53 -0.01
C GLY A 57 4.61 8.09 0.18
N LEU A 58 4.81 9.01 1.11
CA LEU A 58 6.12 9.59 1.42
C LEU A 58 7.08 8.57 2.07
N ILE A 59 6.57 7.70 2.94
CA ILE A 59 7.37 6.66 3.60
C ILE A 59 7.82 5.59 2.58
N LEU A 60 6.91 5.18 1.67
CA LEU A 60 7.22 4.18 0.64
C LEU A 60 8.09 4.76 -0.49
N TYR A 61 7.92 6.05 -0.80
CA TYR A 61 8.63 6.74 -1.87
C TYR A 61 9.29 8.02 -1.35
N PRO A 62 10.35 7.92 -0.54
CA PRO A 62 11.04 9.09 0.01
C PRO A 62 11.70 9.97 -1.06
N ASP A 63 12.01 9.41 -2.22
CA ASP A 63 12.62 10.11 -3.36
C ASP A 63 11.60 10.89 -4.23
N ARG A 64 10.29 10.70 -4.01
CA ARG A 64 9.22 11.45 -4.69
C ARG A 64 8.81 12.73 -3.94
N GLY A 65 9.60 13.12 -2.94
CA GLY A 65 9.40 14.33 -2.12
C GLY A 65 9.88 15.61 -2.78
#